data_AF-A0A367S3S4-F1
#
_entry.id   AF-A0A367S3S4-F1
#
_cell.length_a   1.000
_cell.length_b   1.000
_cell.length_c   1.000
_cell.angle_alpha   90.00
_cell.angle_beta   90.00
_cell.angle_gamma   90.00
#
_symmetry.space_group_name_H-M   'P 1'
#
loop_
_entity.id
_entity.type
_entity.pdbx_description
1 polymer ?
#
loop_
_entity_poly.entity_id
_entity_poly.type
_entity_poly.pdbx_seq_one_letter_code
_entity_poly.pdbx_strand_id
1 'polypeptide(L)'
;MSFVTTATVVKKLSMATVGAMFIALGILNPGQTKAATIGSDSFGYKATDDIHFTFEDISTTGTTVLAGTDDTFSSANIGFDFNFYGINYNNVSFTANGLLTFAGTNVLFTNKNLTTTAPLGNHPSIAVLWDDWKFPSSGNSAVYYQTLGQTGNRRFITQWNAALGYPTSPSPVTFQSVLFESSNDILLSYLDVDAGNNKSFGGNATVGIRDTDGQLNGRNLQWSFDSPVIKDSQSIRFSYYSPVIKDSQSSRVPEPASLVGLLALAACSTSSSLLKRQHQINT
;
A
#
# COMPACT_ATOMS: atom_id res chain seq x y z
N MET A 1 -12.40 79.65 -6.00
CA MET A 1 -13.65 78.95 -5.65
C MET A 1 -14.34 78.49 -6.92
N SER A 2 -14.44 77.19 -7.14
CA SER A 2 -15.62 76.52 -7.73
C SER A 2 -15.38 75.03 -7.79
N PHE A 3 -16.24 74.27 -7.11
CA PHE A 3 -16.39 72.84 -7.24
C PHE A 3 -17.51 72.56 -8.25
N VAL A 4 -17.34 71.54 -9.09
CA VAL A 4 -18.43 70.96 -9.89
C VAL A 4 -18.42 69.45 -9.65
N THR A 5 -19.57 68.95 -9.21
CA THR A 5 -19.88 67.53 -9.04
C THR A 5 -20.77 67.10 -10.19
N THR A 6 -20.46 65.97 -10.85
CA THR A 6 -21.30 65.39 -11.91
C THR A 6 -22.08 64.17 -11.41
N ALA A 7 -23.39 64.21 -11.60
CA ALA A 7 -24.30 63.07 -11.56
C ALA A 7 -24.53 62.55 -13.00
N THR A 8 -24.81 61.26 -13.19
CA THR A 8 -25.30 60.73 -14.47
C THR A 8 -26.37 59.68 -14.23
N VAL A 9 -27.47 59.84 -14.99
CA VAL A 9 -28.71 59.06 -14.91
C VAL A 9 -28.73 57.95 -15.96
N VAL A 10 -29.23 56.81 -15.46
CA VAL A 10 -29.72 55.55 -16.02
C VAL A 10 -30.27 55.55 -17.46
N LYS A 11 -29.94 54.48 -18.21
CA LYS A 11 -30.64 54.03 -19.43
C LYS A 11 -31.19 52.60 -19.22
N LYS A 12 -32.49 52.40 -19.43
CA LYS A 12 -33.21 51.10 -19.36
C LYS A 12 -33.06 50.32 -20.67
N LEU A 13 -32.87 48.99 -20.60
CA LEU A 13 -33.18 48.06 -21.70
C LEU A 13 -33.73 46.71 -21.20
N SER A 14 -34.94 46.41 -21.70
CA SER A 14 -35.63 45.14 -22.06
C SER A 14 -35.34 43.80 -21.34
N MET A 15 -36.43 43.18 -20.88
CA MET A 15 -36.55 41.76 -20.51
C MET A 15 -36.56 40.85 -21.75
N ALA A 16 -35.68 39.84 -21.77
CA ALA A 16 -35.83 38.62 -22.54
C ALA A 16 -35.28 37.42 -21.74
N THR A 17 -35.93 36.28 -21.91
CA THR A 17 -35.98 35.10 -21.04
C THR A 17 -34.77 34.16 -21.15
N VAL A 18 -34.58 33.36 -20.09
CA VAL A 18 -33.92 32.03 -20.00
C VAL A 18 -32.49 32.01 -19.43
N GLY A 19 -32.38 31.37 -18.26
CA GLY A 19 -31.14 30.87 -17.69
C GLY A 19 -31.13 31.02 -16.17
N ALA A 20 -31.87 30.17 -15.44
CA ALA A 20 -31.68 30.04 -14.00
C ALA A 20 -30.26 29.51 -13.75
N MET A 21 -29.32 30.41 -13.54
CA MET A 21 -27.98 30.08 -13.08
C MET A 21 -28.11 29.85 -11.57
N PHE A 22 -28.40 28.59 -11.18
CA PHE A 22 -28.19 28.15 -9.82
C PHE A 22 -26.69 28.26 -9.55
N ILE A 23 -26.27 29.34 -8.89
CA ILE A 23 -24.99 29.34 -8.18
C ILE A 23 -25.22 28.41 -6.99
N ALA A 24 -24.94 27.13 -7.20
CA ALA A 24 -24.68 26.23 -6.09
C ALA A 24 -23.40 26.74 -5.42
N LEU A 25 -23.56 27.63 -4.43
CA LEU A 25 -22.59 27.77 -3.35
C LEU A 25 -22.56 26.40 -2.68
N GLY A 26 -21.68 25.53 -3.19
CA GLY A 26 -21.40 24.25 -2.60
C GLY A 26 -20.98 24.52 -1.16
N ILE A 27 -21.85 24.11 -0.24
CA ILE A 27 -21.47 23.90 1.15
C ILE A 27 -20.32 22.91 1.08
N LEU A 28 -19.09 23.39 1.26
CA LEU A 28 -17.96 22.54 1.57
C LEU A 28 -18.32 21.88 2.90
N ASN A 29 -18.91 20.68 2.81
CA ASN A 29 -18.81 19.74 3.91
C ASN A 29 -17.31 19.64 4.22
N PRO A 30 -16.85 19.87 5.46
CA PRO A 30 -15.48 19.54 5.83
C PRO A 30 -15.27 18.07 5.45
N GLY A 31 -14.47 17.90 4.40
CA GLY A 31 -14.55 16.75 3.51
C GLY A 31 -14.18 15.48 4.23
N GLN A 32 -14.97 14.43 3.99
CA GLN A 32 -14.43 13.08 4.08
C GLN A 32 -13.26 13.01 3.11
N THR A 33 -12.03 13.06 3.62
CA THR A 33 -10.85 12.80 2.78
C THR A 33 -10.98 11.37 2.31
N LYS A 34 -11.20 11.18 1.01
CA LYS A 34 -11.23 9.86 0.39
C LYS A 34 -9.89 9.18 0.67
N ALA A 35 -9.93 7.92 1.07
CA ALA A 35 -8.71 7.11 1.21
C ALA A 35 -7.90 7.11 -0.10
N ALA A 36 -6.59 7.17 0.05
CA ALA A 36 -5.62 7.09 -1.02
C ALA A 36 -5.26 5.63 -1.32
N THR A 37 -5.02 5.37 -2.60
CA THR A 37 -4.49 4.11 -3.10
C THR A 37 -3.50 4.42 -4.22
N ILE A 38 -2.31 3.81 -4.18
CA ILE A 38 -1.28 3.93 -5.21
C ILE A 38 -0.83 2.56 -5.72
N GLY A 39 -0.22 2.55 -6.90
CA GLY A 39 0.25 1.35 -7.57
C GLY A 39 -0.76 0.74 -8.57
N SER A 40 -0.51 -0.45 -9.10
CA SER A 40 0.61 -1.31 -8.74
C SER A 40 1.96 -0.78 -9.25
N ASP A 41 3.04 -1.09 -8.55
CA ASP A 41 4.38 -0.99 -9.13
C ASP A 41 4.62 -2.11 -10.16
N SER A 42 5.83 -2.17 -10.73
CA SER A 42 6.17 -3.14 -11.78
C SER A 42 6.31 -4.59 -11.27
N PHE A 43 6.35 -4.80 -9.95
CA PHE A 43 6.30 -6.15 -9.36
C PHE A 43 4.86 -6.59 -9.11
N GLY A 44 3.99 -5.67 -8.67
CA GLY A 44 2.59 -5.93 -8.36
C GLY A 44 2.15 -5.41 -6.98
N TYR A 45 3.01 -4.69 -6.24
CA TYR A 45 2.61 -4.10 -4.97
C TYR A 45 1.66 -2.94 -5.17
N LYS A 46 0.60 -2.86 -4.35
CA LYS A 46 -0.26 -1.70 -4.19
C LYS A 46 -0.19 -1.21 -2.75
N ALA A 47 -0.39 0.08 -2.53
CA ALA A 47 -0.47 0.66 -1.19
C ALA A 47 -1.78 1.40 -1.00
N THR A 48 -2.37 1.33 0.19
CA THR A 48 -3.58 2.08 0.53
C THR A 48 -3.66 2.40 2.02
N ASP A 49 -4.32 3.52 2.34
CA ASP A 49 -4.74 3.88 3.70
C ASP A 49 -6.25 3.69 3.90
N ASP A 50 -6.94 3.00 2.98
CA ASP A 50 -8.35 2.58 3.12
C ASP A 50 -8.48 1.36 4.05
N ILE A 51 -7.91 1.49 5.24
CA ILE A 51 -7.84 0.45 6.27
C ILE A 51 -8.03 1.09 7.64
N HIS A 52 -8.48 0.30 8.60
CA HIS A 52 -8.52 0.74 9.99
C HIS A 52 -7.10 0.91 10.53
N PHE A 53 -6.89 2.00 11.26
CA PHE A 53 -5.68 2.19 12.04
C PHE A 53 -5.52 1.05 13.05
N THR A 54 -4.33 0.46 13.06
CA THR A 54 -3.93 -0.52 14.07
C THR A 54 -2.50 -0.27 14.48
N PHE A 55 -2.26 -0.24 15.78
CA PHE A 55 -0.94 -0.10 16.38
C PHE A 55 -0.78 -1.12 17.50
N GLU A 56 0.35 -1.81 17.55
CA GLU A 56 0.61 -2.84 18.54
C GLU A 56 1.85 -2.44 19.32
N ASP A 57 1.61 -1.86 20.50
CA ASP A 57 2.68 -1.34 21.33
C ASP A 57 3.50 -2.49 21.95
N ILE A 58 4.73 -2.61 21.49
CA ILE A 58 5.75 -3.54 21.97
C ILE A 58 6.83 -2.85 22.82
N SER A 59 6.64 -1.58 23.23
CA SER A 59 7.63 -0.83 24.03
C SER A 59 7.91 -1.43 25.42
N THR A 60 7.06 -2.36 25.87
CA THR A 60 7.21 -3.07 27.15
C THR A 60 7.52 -4.57 27.01
N THR A 61 7.25 -5.16 25.83
CA THR A 61 7.39 -6.61 25.60
C THR A 61 8.47 -6.95 24.57
N GLY A 62 8.80 -6.02 23.69
CA GLY A 62 9.77 -6.19 22.62
C GLY A 62 11.21 -6.12 23.12
N THR A 63 12.12 -6.57 22.27
CA THR A 63 13.56 -6.40 22.52
C THR A 63 13.94 -4.95 22.23
N THR A 64 14.42 -4.24 23.24
CA THR A 64 14.89 -2.85 23.12
C THR A 64 16.26 -2.79 22.45
N VAL A 65 16.39 -1.93 21.45
CA VAL A 65 17.64 -1.61 20.75
C VAL A 65 17.69 -0.11 20.45
N LEU A 66 18.88 0.40 20.09
CA LEU A 66 19.05 1.78 19.61
C LEU A 66 18.64 2.90 20.61
N ALA A 67 18.49 2.58 21.90
CA ALA A 67 18.31 3.57 22.96
C ALA A 67 19.58 4.43 23.11
N GLY A 68 19.44 5.75 23.24
CA GLY A 68 20.59 6.65 23.36
C GLY A 68 21.46 6.72 22.10
N THR A 69 20.94 6.35 20.94
CA THR A 69 21.70 6.34 19.68
C THR A 69 21.18 7.33 18.66
N ASP A 70 22.07 7.65 17.74
CA ASP A 70 21.86 8.43 16.52
C ASP A 70 22.57 7.69 15.38
N ASP A 71 22.03 7.74 14.16
CA ASP A 71 22.64 7.16 12.95
C ASP A 71 23.15 5.71 13.07
N THR A 72 22.53 4.92 13.94
CA THR A 72 22.94 3.54 14.24
C THR A 72 21.89 2.55 13.76
N PHE A 73 22.29 1.29 13.59
CA PHE A 73 21.41 0.21 13.16
C PHE A 73 21.44 -0.99 14.12
N SER A 74 20.39 -1.78 14.05
CA SER A 74 20.32 -3.12 14.61
C SER A 74 19.89 -4.11 13.52
N SER A 75 19.93 -5.39 13.83
CA SER A 75 19.44 -6.45 12.95
C SER A 75 18.79 -7.53 13.76
N ALA A 76 17.74 -8.12 13.21
CA ALA A 76 16.98 -9.17 13.86
C ALA A 76 16.56 -10.25 12.86
N ASN A 77 16.51 -11.48 13.37
CA ASN A 77 15.80 -12.55 12.69
C ASN A 77 14.30 -12.24 12.70
N ILE A 78 13.66 -12.30 11.53
CA ILE A 78 12.22 -12.00 11.35
C ILE A 78 11.36 -13.06 12.04
N GLY A 79 11.89 -14.28 12.16
CA GLY A 79 11.24 -15.46 12.71
C GLY A 79 10.56 -16.32 11.65
N PHE A 80 10.37 -15.81 10.43
CA PHE A 80 9.78 -16.51 9.29
C PHE A 80 10.40 -16.01 7.98
N ASP A 81 10.16 -16.74 6.89
CA ASP A 81 10.55 -16.28 5.55
C ASP A 81 9.54 -15.24 5.06
N PHE A 82 9.97 -13.99 4.98
CA PHE A 82 9.19 -12.88 4.43
C PHE A 82 9.55 -12.68 2.95
N ASN A 83 8.58 -12.87 2.05
CA ASN A 83 8.78 -12.64 0.63
C ASN A 83 8.63 -11.15 0.30
N PHE A 84 9.73 -10.50 -0.09
CA PHE A 84 9.75 -9.11 -0.50
C PHE A 84 10.30 -9.01 -1.93
N TYR A 85 9.48 -8.51 -2.85
CA TYR A 85 9.80 -8.46 -4.28
C TYR A 85 10.25 -9.81 -4.88
N GLY A 86 9.67 -10.91 -4.40
CA GLY A 86 9.92 -12.26 -4.92
C GLY A 86 11.11 -12.97 -4.28
N ILE A 87 11.83 -12.32 -3.37
CA ILE A 87 12.94 -12.92 -2.63
C ILE A 87 12.54 -13.14 -1.17
N ASN A 88 12.85 -14.31 -0.63
CA ASN A 88 12.63 -14.62 0.78
C ASN A 88 13.75 -14.07 1.65
N TYR A 89 13.39 -13.34 2.69
CA TYR A 89 14.30 -12.85 3.72
C TYR A 89 13.87 -13.38 5.08
N ASN A 90 14.83 -13.82 5.89
CA ASN A 90 14.60 -14.24 7.28
C ASN A 90 15.33 -13.35 8.30
N ASN A 91 16.03 -12.32 7.82
CA ASN A 91 16.70 -11.32 8.63
C ASN A 91 16.48 -9.94 8.01
N VAL A 92 16.39 -8.92 8.85
CA VAL A 92 16.23 -7.53 8.45
C VAL A 92 17.14 -6.65 9.29
N SER A 93 17.69 -5.61 8.66
CA SER A 93 18.43 -4.55 9.34
C SER A 93 17.55 -3.31 9.40
N PHE A 94 17.62 -2.56 10.50
CA PHE A 94 16.83 -1.34 10.66
C PHE A 94 17.59 -0.30 11.48
N THR A 95 17.34 0.97 11.18
CA THR A 95 18.08 2.10 11.73
C THR A 95 17.25 2.92 12.71
N ALA A 96 17.93 3.78 13.49
CA ALA A 96 17.27 4.82 14.26
C ALA A 96 16.40 5.72 13.35
N ASN A 97 16.85 5.90 12.11
CA ASN A 97 16.27 6.78 11.09
C ASN A 97 14.98 6.25 10.43
N GLY A 98 14.30 5.21 10.94
CA GLY A 98 13.01 4.79 10.38
C GLY A 98 13.09 4.05 9.03
N LEU A 99 14.23 3.41 8.74
CA LEU A 99 14.49 2.64 7.52
C LEU A 99 14.77 1.18 7.86
N LEU A 100 14.12 0.25 7.15
CA LEU A 100 14.50 -1.16 7.10
C LEU A 100 15.18 -1.48 5.76
N THR A 101 16.20 -2.32 5.79
CA THR A 101 16.88 -2.85 4.60
C THR A 101 17.04 -4.37 4.67
N PHE A 102 17.00 -4.99 3.50
CA PHE A 102 17.23 -6.43 3.33
C PHE A 102 18.55 -6.67 2.59
N ALA A 103 19.22 -7.80 2.89
CA ALA A 103 20.51 -8.17 2.31
C ALA A 103 21.62 -7.10 2.46
N GLY A 104 21.61 -6.39 3.59
CA GLY A 104 22.62 -5.40 3.97
C GLY A 104 22.01 -4.26 4.78
N THR A 105 22.81 -3.22 5.03
CA THR A 105 22.44 -2.10 5.90
C THR A 105 22.69 -0.77 5.18
N ASN A 106 21.75 0.16 5.34
CA ASN A 106 21.95 1.58 5.06
C ASN A 106 21.73 2.37 6.35
N VAL A 107 22.76 3.04 6.86
CA VAL A 107 22.71 3.83 8.11
C VAL A 107 22.38 5.31 7.90
N LEU A 108 22.29 5.79 6.65
CA LEU A 108 22.17 7.21 6.37
C LEU A 108 20.85 7.80 6.88
N PHE A 109 20.92 8.94 7.58
CA PHE A 109 19.77 9.80 7.88
C PHE A 109 19.20 10.50 6.65
N THR A 110 20.04 10.76 5.64
CA THR A 110 19.62 11.48 4.43
C THR A 110 18.69 10.61 3.60
N ASN A 111 17.39 10.90 3.70
CA ASN A 111 16.33 10.25 2.96
C ASN A 111 16.46 10.47 1.43
N LYS A 112 15.72 9.68 0.64
CA LYS A 112 15.79 9.71 -0.83
C LYS A 112 14.42 9.54 -1.46
N ASN A 113 14.22 10.24 -2.57
CA ASN A 113 13.14 9.91 -3.48
C ASN A 113 13.39 8.54 -4.12
N LEU A 114 12.60 7.53 -3.71
CA LEU A 114 12.79 6.13 -4.13
C LEU A 114 12.51 5.92 -5.62
N THR A 115 11.78 6.83 -6.26
CA THR A 115 11.43 6.75 -7.69
C THR A 115 12.58 7.18 -8.60
N THR A 116 13.51 7.99 -8.10
CA THR A 116 14.60 8.57 -8.90
C THR A 116 15.99 8.19 -8.41
N THR A 117 16.15 7.84 -7.14
CA THR A 117 17.47 7.67 -6.52
C THR A 117 17.55 6.38 -5.71
N ALA A 118 18.63 5.62 -5.91
CA ALA A 118 18.92 4.47 -5.06
C ALA A 118 19.47 4.91 -3.68
N PRO A 119 18.92 4.39 -2.57
CA PRO A 119 19.57 4.49 -1.27
C PRO A 119 20.95 3.81 -1.27
N LEU A 120 21.77 4.13 -0.25
CA LEU A 120 23.10 3.54 -0.10
C LEU A 120 23.03 2.01 -0.10
N GLY A 121 23.95 1.38 -0.83
CA GLY A 121 24.02 -0.08 -0.97
C GLY A 121 22.98 -0.69 -1.91
N ASN A 122 22.04 0.10 -2.46
CA ASN A 122 21.01 -0.36 -3.41
C ASN A 122 20.19 -1.55 -2.89
N HIS A 123 20.04 -1.64 -1.58
CA HIS A 123 19.31 -2.70 -0.90
C HIS A 123 17.80 -2.56 -1.16
N PRO A 124 17.05 -3.67 -1.18
CA PRO A 124 15.60 -3.63 -1.01
C PRO A 124 15.30 -3.00 0.36
N SER A 125 14.34 -2.08 0.40
CA SER A 125 14.10 -1.30 1.61
C SER A 125 12.63 -0.95 1.83
N ILE A 126 12.29 -0.75 3.10
CA ILE A 126 11.02 -0.22 3.58
C ILE A 126 11.36 1.07 4.34
N ALA A 127 11.03 2.22 3.77
CA ALA A 127 11.11 3.51 4.44
C ALA A 127 9.79 3.73 5.19
N VAL A 128 9.82 3.62 6.52
CA VAL A 128 8.62 3.71 7.36
C VAL A 128 8.25 5.16 7.58
N LEU A 129 9.24 5.93 8.01
CA LEU A 129 9.22 7.37 8.14
C LEU A 129 10.68 7.83 8.04
N TRP A 130 11.35 7.51 6.93
CA TRP A 130 12.80 7.64 6.84
C TRP A 130 13.23 9.10 6.79
N ASP A 131 13.87 9.55 7.86
CA ASP A 131 14.42 10.89 8.08
C ASP A 131 15.47 10.79 9.21
N ASP A 132 16.12 11.91 9.53
CA ASP A 132 17.08 12.08 10.61
C ASP A 132 16.40 12.07 11.99
N TRP A 133 16.36 10.89 12.61
CA TRP A 133 15.75 10.62 13.91
C TRP A 133 16.79 10.08 14.89
N LYS A 134 16.68 10.52 16.15
CA LYS A 134 17.53 10.08 17.25
C LYS A 134 16.73 9.68 18.47
N PHE A 135 17.38 8.94 19.34
CA PHE A 135 16.82 8.48 20.62
C PHE A 135 17.66 9.01 21.78
N PRO A 136 17.12 9.85 22.67
CA PRO A 136 17.79 10.19 23.92
C PRO A 136 18.05 8.96 24.79
N SER A 137 19.05 9.03 25.67
CA SER A 137 19.43 7.93 26.56
C SER A 137 18.50 7.73 27.76
N SER A 138 17.39 8.46 27.84
CA SER A 138 16.45 8.45 28.96
C SER A 138 15.05 8.01 28.54
N GLY A 139 14.34 7.35 29.47
CA GLY A 139 12.97 6.87 29.28
C GLY A 139 12.87 5.66 28.33
N ASN A 140 11.65 5.40 27.85
CA ASN A 140 11.36 4.33 26.88
C ASN A 140 11.57 4.79 25.42
N SER A 141 12.50 5.74 25.19
CA SER A 141 12.81 6.24 23.85
C SER A 141 13.85 5.33 23.22
N ALA A 142 13.40 4.47 22.31
CA ALA A 142 14.23 3.47 21.65
C ALA A 142 13.50 2.88 20.42
N VAL A 143 14.22 2.04 19.68
CA VAL A 143 13.61 1.12 18.73
C VAL A 143 13.37 -0.22 19.41
N TYR A 144 12.20 -0.80 19.20
CA TYR A 144 11.83 -2.11 19.73
C TYR A 144 11.51 -3.05 18.58
N TYR A 145 11.81 -4.34 18.74
CA TYR A 145 11.33 -5.34 17.80
C TYR A 145 10.81 -6.60 18.50
N GLN A 146 9.85 -7.25 17.85
CA GLN A 146 9.27 -8.50 18.37
C GLN A 146 8.62 -9.31 17.24
N THR A 147 8.81 -10.63 17.25
CA THR A 147 7.98 -11.56 16.46
C THR A 147 6.88 -12.12 17.35
N LEU A 148 5.63 -11.96 16.95
CA LEU A 148 4.43 -12.40 17.68
C LEU A 148 3.54 -13.29 16.83
N GLY A 149 2.75 -14.15 17.46
CA GLY A 149 1.81 -15.06 16.80
C GLY A 149 2.29 -16.52 16.75
N GLN A 150 1.53 -17.37 16.07
CA GLN A 150 1.82 -18.79 15.87
C GLN A 150 2.35 -19.03 14.46
N THR A 151 3.22 -20.03 14.27
CA THR A 151 3.77 -20.41 12.95
C THR A 151 2.68 -20.46 11.87
N GLY A 152 2.95 -19.81 10.73
CA GLY A 152 2.00 -19.63 9.63
C GLY A 152 1.08 -18.41 9.77
N ASN A 153 1.10 -17.72 10.91
CA ASN A 153 0.35 -16.49 11.17
C ASN A 153 1.11 -15.56 12.14
N ARG A 154 2.44 -15.52 12.02
CA ARG A 154 3.27 -14.59 12.77
C ARG A 154 3.29 -13.21 12.13
N ARG A 155 3.70 -12.24 12.92
CA ARG A 155 4.07 -10.91 12.47
C ARG A 155 5.35 -10.47 13.14
N PHE A 156 6.21 -9.81 12.39
CA PHE A 156 7.42 -9.17 12.89
C PHE A 156 7.17 -7.67 12.97
N ILE A 157 7.30 -7.10 14.17
CA ILE A 157 7.01 -5.70 14.47
C ILE A 157 8.34 -5.00 14.74
N THR A 158 8.55 -3.84 14.15
CA THR A 158 9.60 -2.88 14.53
C THR A 158 8.95 -1.55 14.86
N GLN A 159 9.12 -1.07 16.09
CA GLN A 159 8.51 0.15 16.62
C GLN A 159 9.59 1.17 16.96
N TRP A 160 9.50 2.37 16.38
CA TRP A 160 10.26 3.55 16.79
C TRP A 160 9.43 4.28 17.83
N ASN A 161 9.80 4.15 19.11
CA ASN A 161 9.04 4.69 20.21
C ASN A 161 9.65 6.01 20.69
N ALA A 162 8.86 7.07 20.66
CA ALA A 162 9.27 8.41 21.10
C ALA A 162 10.59 8.89 20.46
N ALA A 163 10.72 8.77 19.14
CA ALA A 163 11.87 9.25 18.38
C ALA A 163 11.84 10.79 18.28
N LEU A 164 12.99 11.45 18.37
CA LEU A 164 13.10 12.91 18.21
C LEU A 164 13.84 13.23 16.92
N GLY A 165 13.38 14.22 16.16
CA GLY A 165 14.09 14.64 14.96
C GLY A 165 15.38 15.38 15.34
N TYR A 166 16.48 15.05 14.67
CA TYR A 166 17.75 15.76 14.81
C TYR A 166 17.69 17.17 14.14
N PRO A 167 18.44 18.17 14.64
CA PRO A 167 19.17 18.17 15.90
C PRO A 167 18.22 18.27 17.10
N THR A 168 17.05 18.88 16.91
CA THR A 168 16.01 19.01 17.95
C THR A 168 14.64 19.12 17.27
N SER A 169 13.69 18.31 17.73
CA SER A 169 12.26 18.51 17.47
C SER A 169 11.54 18.79 18.78
N PRO A 170 10.52 19.68 18.79
CA PRO A 170 9.74 19.98 19.99
C PRO A 170 9.02 18.76 20.60
N SER A 171 8.53 17.86 19.75
CA SER A 171 7.76 16.69 20.17
C SER A 171 8.35 15.40 19.60
N PRO A 172 8.25 14.28 20.33
CA PRO A 172 8.65 12.98 19.81
C PRO A 172 7.56 12.39 18.90
N VAL A 173 7.97 11.53 17.96
CA VAL A 173 7.07 10.77 17.10
C VAL A 173 7.12 9.29 17.43
N THR A 174 6.02 8.57 17.18
CA THR A 174 5.91 7.13 17.41
C THR A 174 5.24 6.44 16.22
N PHE A 175 5.96 5.49 15.63
CA PHE A 175 5.52 4.78 14.44
C PHE A 175 6.10 3.37 14.40
N GLN A 176 5.53 2.50 13.58
CA GLN A 176 5.96 1.10 13.46
C GLN A 176 5.81 0.57 12.04
N SER A 177 6.55 -0.51 11.78
CA SER A 177 6.32 -1.42 10.66
C SER A 177 5.93 -2.79 11.17
N VAL A 178 5.08 -3.48 10.41
CA VAL A 178 4.66 -4.86 10.66
C VAL A 178 4.78 -5.66 9.37
N LEU A 179 5.53 -6.75 9.42
CA LEU A 179 5.64 -7.74 8.33
C LEU A 179 4.78 -8.94 8.70
N PHE A 180 3.89 -9.40 7.80
CA PHE A 180 2.98 -10.52 8.07
C PHE A 180 3.44 -11.81 7.37
N GLU A 181 3.53 -12.91 8.11
CA GLU A 181 3.99 -14.21 7.60
C GLU A 181 3.00 -14.80 6.57
N SER A 182 1.70 -14.73 6.84
CA SER A 182 0.69 -15.42 6.03
C SER A 182 0.46 -14.78 4.66
N SER A 183 0.62 -13.45 4.56
CA SER A 183 0.34 -12.70 3.34
C SER A 183 1.56 -12.05 2.69
N ASN A 184 2.68 -11.94 3.42
CA ASN A 184 3.83 -11.10 3.04
C ASN A 184 3.46 -9.62 2.86
N ASP A 185 2.39 -9.16 3.50
CA ASP A 185 2.04 -7.75 3.51
C ASP A 185 2.95 -6.97 4.45
N ILE A 186 3.03 -5.67 4.17
CA ILE A 186 3.71 -4.68 5.01
C ILE A 186 2.66 -3.70 5.49
N LEU A 187 2.62 -3.43 6.78
CA LEU A 187 1.80 -2.38 7.36
C LEU A 187 2.71 -1.35 8.03
N LEU A 188 2.57 -0.10 7.64
CA LEU A 188 3.20 1.03 8.31
C LEU A 188 2.11 1.72 9.13
N SER A 189 2.33 1.90 10.43
CA SER A 189 1.35 2.53 11.33
C SER A 189 1.99 3.68 12.09
N TYR A 190 1.27 4.79 12.13
CA TYR A 190 1.72 6.06 12.70
C TYR A 190 0.80 6.40 13.86
N LEU A 191 1.31 6.29 15.09
CA LEU A 191 0.55 6.62 16.29
C LEU A 191 0.46 8.15 16.44
N ASP A 192 1.62 8.80 16.38
CA ASP A 192 1.82 10.23 16.46
C ASP A 192 3.03 10.61 15.58
N VAL A 193 2.83 11.53 14.65
CA VAL A 193 3.87 12.02 13.73
C VAL A 193 3.98 13.55 13.74
N ASP A 194 3.38 14.22 14.72
CA ASP A 194 3.57 15.67 14.90
C ASP A 194 4.83 15.95 15.72
N ALA A 195 5.96 16.12 15.02
CA ALA A 195 7.23 16.50 15.62
C ALA A 195 7.24 17.95 16.16
N GLY A 196 6.20 18.75 15.91
CA GLY A 196 6.11 20.18 16.24
C GLY A 196 6.97 21.10 15.35
N ASN A 197 7.43 20.63 14.19
CA ASN A 197 8.27 21.40 13.26
C ASN A 197 8.10 20.94 11.80
N ASN A 198 9.06 21.24 10.92
CA ASN A 198 9.01 20.87 9.50
C ASN A 198 9.08 19.35 9.23
N LYS A 199 9.42 18.53 10.23
CA LYS A 199 9.39 17.06 10.13
C LYS A 199 8.00 16.49 10.42
N SER A 200 7.08 17.28 10.98
CA SER A 200 5.71 16.85 11.28
C SER A 200 5.04 16.26 10.04
N PHE A 201 4.24 15.22 10.26
CA PHE A 201 3.42 14.57 9.23
C PHE A 201 4.23 13.99 8.05
N GLY A 202 5.54 13.75 8.27
CA GLY A 202 6.46 13.28 7.23
C GLY A 202 6.99 14.37 6.31
N GLY A 203 6.95 15.63 6.72
CA GLY A 203 7.37 16.79 5.91
C GLY A 203 8.82 16.74 5.39
N ASN A 204 9.71 15.95 6.00
CA ASN A 204 11.08 15.68 5.55
C ASN A 204 11.37 14.18 5.42
N ALA A 205 10.33 13.35 5.45
CA ALA A 205 10.49 11.91 5.48
C ALA A 205 10.21 11.27 4.11
N THR A 206 10.83 10.12 3.91
CA THR A 206 10.42 9.18 2.86
C THR A 206 9.54 8.10 3.45
N VAL A 207 8.40 7.82 2.81
CA VAL A 207 7.54 6.68 3.11
C VAL A 207 7.34 5.84 1.85
N GLY A 208 7.62 4.55 1.92
CA GLY A 208 7.41 3.64 0.79
C GLY A 208 8.31 2.42 0.80
N ILE A 209 8.23 1.65 -0.28
CA ILE A 209 8.98 0.41 -0.46
C ILE A 209 9.74 0.43 -1.79
N ARG A 210 10.86 -0.31 -1.87
CA ARG A 210 11.58 -0.54 -3.12
C ARG A 210 12.37 -1.84 -3.13
N ASP A 211 12.57 -2.38 -4.32
CA ASP A 211 13.50 -3.47 -4.61
C ASP A 211 14.91 -2.91 -4.89
N THR A 212 15.90 -3.79 -5.06
CA THR A 212 17.15 -3.46 -5.72
C THR A 212 16.89 -2.90 -7.11
N ASP A 213 17.59 -1.83 -7.46
CA ASP A 213 17.38 -1.07 -8.71
C ASP A 213 15.94 -0.58 -8.94
N GLY A 214 15.16 -0.39 -7.86
CA GLY A 214 13.76 0.01 -7.91
C GLY A 214 13.47 1.18 -8.85
N GLN A 215 14.34 2.19 -8.86
CA GLN A 215 14.24 3.38 -9.71
C GLN A 215 14.44 3.11 -11.21
N LEU A 216 15.06 1.98 -11.57
CA LEU A 216 15.33 1.57 -12.95
C LEU A 216 14.32 0.55 -13.46
N ASN A 217 13.90 -0.38 -12.60
CA ASN A 217 13.00 -1.48 -12.97
C ASN A 217 11.52 -1.22 -12.63
N GLY A 218 11.22 -0.05 -12.04
CA GLY A 218 9.86 0.33 -11.63
C GLY A 218 9.32 -0.48 -10.46
N ARG A 219 10.17 -1.23 -9.74
CA ARG A 219 9.84 -1.95 -8.50
C ARG A 219 10.11 -1.06 -7.30
N ASN A 220 9.38 0.03 -7.26
CA ASN A 220 9.35 0.96 -6.15
C ASN A 220 7.93 1.51 -6.04
N LEU A 221 7.49 1.69 -4.81
CA LEU A 221 6.19 2.28 -4.51
C LEU A 221 6.36 3.27 -3.37
N GLN A 222 6.57 4.53 -3.74
CA GLN A 222 6.71 5.64 -2.81
C GLN A 222 5.34 6.23 -2.49
N TRP A 223 5.00 6.29 -1.20
CA TRP A 223 3.80 6.95 -0.71
C TRP A 223 4.01 8.46 -0.60
N SER A 224 5.13 8.87 0.00
CA SER A 224 5.50 10.28 0.13
C SER A 224 7.03 10.47 0.17
N PHE A 225 7.43 11.69 -0.17
CA PHE A 225 8.80 12.19 -0.08
C PHE A 225 8.75 13.66 0.26
N ASP A 226 9.36 14.05 1.38
CA ASP A 226 9.45 15.44 1.85
C ASP A 226 8.09 16.16 1.77
N SER A 227 7.04 15.48 2.25
CA SER A 227 5.66 15.92 2.10
C SER A 227 4.84 15.61 3.36
N PRO A 228 4.22 16.62 4.00
CA PRO A 228 3.50 16.47 5.26
C PRO A 228 2.09 15.88 5.04
N VAL A 229 2.01 14.63 4.58
CA VAL A 229 0.75 13.94 4.21
C VAL A 229 0.42 12.74 5.09
N ILE A 230 1.35 12.33 5.97
CA ILE A 230 1.11 11.29 6.96
C ILE A 230 0.30 11.89 8.10
N LYS A 231 -0.63 11.13 8.67
CA LYS A 231 -1.51 11.60 9.75
C LYS A 231 -1.29 10.78 11.01
N ASP A 232 -1.59 11.38 12.15
CA ASP A 232 -1.72 10.63 13.40
C ASP A 232 -2.84 9.60 13.27
N SER A 233 -2.67 8.46 13.95
CA SER A 233 -3.59 7.34 13.88
C SER A 233 -3.88 6.90 12.43
N GLN A 234 -2.84 6.82 11.59
CA GLN A 234 -2.93 6.33 10.21
C GLN A 234 -2.20 4.99 10.07
N SER A 235 -2.76 4.12 9.24
CA SER A 235 -2.06 2.93 8.76
C SER A 235 -2.05 2.90 7.23
N ILE A 236 -0.93 2.48 6.65
CA ILE A 236 -0.75 2.29 5.21
C ILE A 236 -0.33 0.84 4.98
N ARG A 237 -1.10 0.09 4.20
CA ARG A 237 -0.80 -1.31 3.87
C ARG A 237 -0.27 -1.43 2.46
N PHE A 238 0.87 -2.10 2.31
CA PHE A 238 1.43 -2.53 1.04
C PHE A 238 1.15 -4.02 0.87
N SER A 239 0.50 -4.38 -0.22
CA SER A 239 0.09 -5.74 -0.53
C SER A 239 0.46 -6.11 -1.95
N TYR A 240 1.00 -7.31 -2.13
CA TYR A 240 1.24 -7.87 -3.45
C TYR A 240 -0.07 -8.40 -4.03
N TYR A 241 -0.40 -7.93 -5.24
CA TYR A 241 -1.48 -8.49 -6.03
C TYR A 241 -0.87 -9.17 -7.25
N SER A 242 -1.00 -10.49 -7.32
CA SER A 242 -0.60 -11.20 -8.54
C SER A 242 -1.44 -10.67 -9.70
N PRO A 243 -0.83 -10.15 -10.78
CA PRO A 243 -1.58 -9.73 -11.94
C PRO A 243 -2.29 -10.96 -12.49
N VAL A 244 -3.63 -10.97 -12.42
CA VAL A 244 -4.43 -11.97 -13.12
C VAL A 244 -4.14 -11.78 -14.59
N ILE A 245 -3.32 -12.66 -15.18
CA ILE A 245 -3.25 -12.78 -16.63
C ILE A 245 -4.63 -13.27 -17.02
N LYS A 246 -5.48 -12.36 -17.51
CA LYS A 246 -6.66 -12.74 -18.28
C LYS A 246 -6.11 -13.44 -19.51
N ASP A 247 -6.11 -14.77 -19.47
CA ASP A 247 -5.78 -15.59 -20.63
C ASP A 247 -6.60 -15.04 -21.81
N SER A 248 -5.89 -14.47 -22.79
CA SER A 248 -6.51 -13.91 -23.98
C SER A 248 -7.09 -15.09 -24.75
N GLN A 249 -8.35 -15.42 -24.47
CA GLN A 249 -9.23 -16.27 -25.26
C GLN A 249 -8.50 -17.42 -25.95
N SER A 250 -8.50 -18.61 -25.33
CA SER A 250 -8.42 -19.86 -26.08
C SER A 250 -9.53 -19.83 -27.13
N SER A 251 -9.21 -19.34 -28.32
CA SER A 251 -10.02 -19.52 -29.51
C SER A 251 -9.92 -21.00 -29.84
N ARG A 252 -10.76 -21.80 -29.19
CA ARG A 252 -11.09 -23.13 -29.73
C ARG A 252 -11.68 -22.88 -31.11
N VAL A 253 -10.85 -23.09 -32.13
CA VAL A 253 -11.32 -23.34 -33.49
C VAL A 253 -12.30 -24.51 -33.38
N PRO A 254 -13.57 -24.37 -33.80
CA PRO A 254 -14.46 -25.52 -33.85
C PRO A 254 -13.85 -26.52 -34.84
N GLU A 255 -13.62 -27.74 -34.38
CA GLU A 255 -13.30 -28.87 -35.24
C GLU A 255 -14.37 -28.97 -36.35
N PRO A 256 -14.02 -29.17 -37.64
CA PRO A 256 -15.01 -29.40 -38.66
C PRO A 256 -15.75 -30.70 -38.35
N ALA A 257 -17.07 -30.61 -38.19
CA ALA A 257 -17.94 -31.76 -37.97
C ALA A 257 -17.69 -32.83 -39.05
N SER A 258 -17.22 -34.00 -38.64
CA SER A 258 -17.12 -35.16 -39.52
C SER A 258 -18.54 -35.56 -39.92
N LEU A 259 -18.82 -35.50 -41.22
CA LEU A 259 -20.07 -35.93 -41.83
C LEU A 259 -20.13 -37.47 -41.84
N VAL A 260 -20.53 -38.08 -40.73
CA VAL A 260 -20.86 -39.52 -40.67
C VAL A 260 -22.10 -39.71 -39.81
N GLY A 261 -23.24 -40.01 -40.43
CA GLY A 261 -24.47 -40.37 -39.73
C GLY A 261 -25.76 -40.02 -40.49
N LEU A 262 -25.85 -40.38 -41.77
CA LEU A 262 -27.12 -40.36 -42.51
C LEU A 262 -27.91 -41.63 -42.14
N LEU A 263 -29.24 -41.47 -41.95
CA LEU A 263 -30.31 -42.45 -41.72
C LEU A 263 -30.48 -43.02 -40.29
N ALA A 264 -31.47 -42.52 -39.55
CA ALA A 264 -32.83 -43.08 -39.58
C ALA A 264 -33.75 -42.40 -38.54
N LEU A 265 -34.71 -41.58 -38.99
CA LEU A 265 -35.92 -41.27 -38.23
C LEU A 265 -37.10 -41.27 -39.19
N ALA A 266 -37.87 -42.36 -39.17
CA ALA A 266 -39.23 -42.38 -39.71
C ALA A 266 -40.04 -43.39 -38.90
N ALA A 267 -40.72 -42.90 -37.87
CA ALA A 267 -41.82 -43.60 -37.24
C ALA A 267 -43.04 -42.68 -37.28
N CYS A 268 -43.93 -42.90 -38.23
CA CYS A 268 -45.35 -42.59 -38.06
C CYS A 268 -46.23 -43.42 -39.01
N SER A 269 -47.28 -43.98 -38.42
CA SER A 269 -48.52 -44.51 -38.99
C SER A 269 -48.61 -46.00 -39.42
N THR A 270 -49.41 -46.69 -38.58
CA THR A 270 -50.53 -47.60 -38.91
C THR A 270 -50.27 -49.08 -39.20
N SER A 271 -50.70 -49.87 -38.20
CA SER A 271 -51.76 -50.89 -38.27
C SER A 271 -51.35 -52.37 -38.34
N SER A 272 -52.02 -53.11 -37.44
CA SER A 272 -52.57 -54.45 -37.60
C SER A 272 -51.63 -55.67 -37.56
N SER A 273 -51.81 -56.39 -36.46
CA SER A 273 -52.17 -57.82 -36.40
C SER A 273 -51.09 -58.91 -36.53
N LEU A 274 -51.07 -59.70 -35.45
CA LEU A 274 -51.15 -61.17 -35.43
C LEU A 274 -49.88 -61.98 -35.74
N LEU A 275 -49.51 -62.73 -34.69
CA LEU A 275 -49.21 -64.16 -34.67
C LEU A 275 -47.76 -64.66 -34.87
N LYS A 276 -47.35 -65.39 -33.82
CA LYS A 276 -46.73 -66.72 -33.81
C LYS A 276 -45.20 -66.85 -33.89
N ARG A 277 -44.69 -67.20 -32.70
CA ARG A 277 -44.03 -68.48 -32.33
C ARG A 277 -42.60 -68.76 -32.81
N GLN A 278 -41.88 -69.28 -31.80
CA GLN A 278 -40.82 -70.31 -31.86
C GLN A 278 -39.46 -69.82 -32.37
N HIS A 279 -38.33 -70.29 -31.87
CA HIS A 279 -37.91 -71.10 -30.71
C HIS A 279 -36.37 -71.10 -30.85
N GLN A 280 -35.63 -71.21 -29.74
CA GLN A 280 -34.35 -71.95 -29.69
C GLN A 280 -33.15 -71.32 -30.45
N ILE A 281 -31.89 -71.45 -30.04
CA ILE A 281 -31.21 -72.02 -28.86
C ILE A 281 -29.71 -71.68 -29.05
N ASN A 282 -28.98 -71.68 -27.93
CA ASN A 282 -27.53 -71.93 -27.80
C ASN A 282 -26.55 -71.01 -28.52
N THR A 283 -25.38 -70.69 -27.97
CA THR A 283 -24.75 -70.74 -26.63
C THR A 283 -23.51 -69.87 -26.80
#